data_AF-A0A396C9W1-F1
#
_entry.id   AF-A0A396C9W1-F1
#
_cell.length_a   1.000
_cell.length_b   1.000
_cell.length_c   1.000
_cell.angle_alpha   90.00
_cell.angle_beta   90.00
_cell.angle_gamma   90.00
#
_symmetry.space_group_name_H-M   'P 1'
#
loop_
_entity.id
_entity.type
_entity.pdbx_description
1 polymer ?
#
loop_
_entity_poly.entity_id
_entity_poly.type
_entity_poly.pdbx_seq_one_letter_code
_entity_poly.pdbx_strand_id
1 'polypeptide(L)'
;MEKPYFKIIKEQQIQEYYGWYNKVITRTPYYFADNQEQKHFVLNLASDTGYVTEDREKRRELAALLYQLRENKGSYITLYSRKKMLPEFFDWVRKENYTLEVHGKGLFVFDNPSFVDFHGNIVEYSATFFYRIYTRETLEYVFSQLRTIKRQKSLASSQ
;
A
#
# COMPACT_ATOMS: atom_id res chain seq x y z
N MET A 1 26.02 -0.05 10.40
CA MET A 1 24.55 0.14 10.52
C MET A 1 23.90 -1.22 10.43
N GLU A 2 23.18 -1.65 11.47
CA GLU A 2 22.42 -2.90 11.43
C GLU A 2 21.35 -2.82 10.35
N LYS A 3 21.21 -3.91 9.58
CA LYS A 3 20.07 -4.06 8.68
C LYS A 3 18.82 -4.17 9.56
N PRO A 4 17.76 -3.41 9.30
CA PRO A 4 16.51 -3.59 10.02
C PRO A 4 16.05 -5.03 9.81
N TYR A 5 15.93 -5.75 10.92
CA TYR A 5 15.64 -7.17 10.91
C TYR A 5 14.14 -7.35 11.12
N PHE A 6 13.41 -7.51 10.02
CA PHE A 6 12.05 -8.01 10.10
C PHE A 6 11.96 -9.42 9.52
N LYS A 7 11.11 -10.24 10.13
CA LYS A 7 10.88 -11.62 9.72
C LYS A 7 9.62 -11.68 8.87
N ILE A 8 9.72 -12.19 7.64
CA ILE A 8 8.52 -12.47 6.84
C ILE A 8 7.82 -13.70 7.40
N ILE A 9 6.50 -13.59 7.57
CA ILE A 9 5.62 -14.62 8.08
C ILE A 9 4.61 -14.95 6.99
N LYS A 10 4.60 -16.21 6.56
CA LYS A 10 3.58 -16.78 5.69
C LYS A 10 2.62 -17.57 6.57
N GLU A 11 1.35 -17.21 6.58
CA GLU A 11 0.34 -17.93 7.35
C GLU A 11 -0.28 -19.11 6.59
N GLN A 12 -1.15 -19.83 7.29
CA GLN A 12 -1.94 -20.92 6.74
C GLN A 12 -2.76 -20.42 5.54
N GLN A 13 -2.83 -21.28 4.53
CA GLN A 13 -3.60 -21.02 3.33
C GLN A 13 -5.10 -21.16 3.62
N ILE A 14 -5.89 -20.26 3.04
CA ILE A 14 -7.34 -20.22 3.17
C ILE A 14 -7.91 -20.46 1.77
N GLN A 15 -8.83 -21.41 1.65
CA GLN A 15 -9.60 -21.62 0.43
C GLN A 15 -10.95 -20.92 0.57
N GLU A 16 -11.23 -19.99 -0.32
CA GLU A 16 -12.50 -19.25 -0.30
C GLU A 16 -12.99 -18.96 -1.71
N TYR A 17 -14.32 -18.87 -1.87
CA TYR A 17 -14.93 -18.46 -3.11
C TYR A 17 -14.67 -16.98 -3.37
N TYR A 18 -14.14 -16.64 -4.55
CA TYR A 18 -13.84 -15.27 -4.93
C TYR A 18 -14.58 -14.92 -6.22
N GLY A 19 -15.56 -14.02 -6.11
CA GLY A 19 -16.50 -13.69 -7.19
C GLY A 19 -15.84 -13.25 -8.49
N TRP A 20 -14.70 -12.55 -8.40
CA TRP A 20 -13.92 -12.13 -9.57
C TRP A 20 -13.49 -13.31 -10.46
N TYR A 21 -13.17 -14.46 -9.85
CA TYR A 21 -12.77 -15.66 -10.58
C TYR A 21 -13.92 -16.66 -10.77
N ASN A 22 -15.09 -16.39 -10.18
CA ASN A 22 -16.25 -17.30 -10.14
C ASN A 22 -15.87 -18.73 -9.70
N LYS A 23 -14.96 -18.85 -8.73
CA LYS A 23 -14.46 -20.14 -8.21
C LYS A 23 -13.82 -19.99 -6.83
N VAL A 24 -13.53 -21.14 -6.21
CA VAL A 24 -12.68 -21.21 -5.02
C VAL A 24 -11.23 -21.01 -5.42
N ILE A 25 -10.54 -20.07 -4.75
CA ILE A 25 -9.11 -19.82 -4.91
C ILE A 25 -8.39 -20.04 -3.58
N THR A 26 -7.08 -20.22 -3.65
CA THR A 26 -6.22 -20.28 -2.46
C THR A 26 -5.66 -18.88 -2.17
N ARG A 27 -5.93 -18.35 -0.98
CA ARG A 27 -5.31 -17.12 -0.46
C ARG A 27 -4.32 -17.46 0.63
N THR A 28 -3.12 -16.90 0.53
CA THR A 28 -2.09 -17.02 1.56
C THR A 28 -1.81 -15.65 2.17
N PRO A 29 -2.15 -15.42 3.44
CA PRO A 29 -1.80 -14.18 4.12
C PRO A 29 -0.29 -14.05 4.37
N TYR A 30 0.27 -12.90 4.01
CA TYR A 30 1.66 -12.53 4.28
C TYR A 30 1.72 -11.37 5.27
N TYR A 31 2.60 -11.53 6.25
CA TYR A 31 2.91 -10.55 7.28
C TYR A 31 4.43 -10.36 7.37
N PHE A 32 4.84 -9.32 8.08
CA PHE A 32 6.17 -9.26 8.67
C PHE A 32 6.07 -9.00 10.17
N ALA A 33 7.05 -9.50 10.93
CA ALA A 33 7.24 -9.13 12.32
C ALA A 33 8.37 -8.10 12.42
N ASP A 34 8.14 -6.99 13.11
CA ASP A 34 9.15 -5.98 13.37
C ASP A 34 10.12 -6.39 14.49
N ASN A 35 11.02 -5.50 14.89
CA ASN A 35 12.00 -5.76 15.95
C ASN A 35 11.37 -6.00 17.33
N GLN A 36 10.09 -5.64 17.51
CA GLN A 36 9.31 -5.85 18.74
C GLN A 36 8.43 -7.09 18.63
N GLU A 37 8.64 -7.92 17.60
CA GLU A 37 7.82 -9.08 17.24
C GLU A 37 6.35 -8.73 16.92
N GLN A 38 6.04 -7.43 16.72
CA GLN A 38 4.70 -7.02 16.31
C GLN A 38 4.46 -7.40 14.86
N LYS A 39 3.31 -8.00 14.62
CA LYS A 39 2.96 -8.56 13.32
C LYS A 39 2.15 -7.55 12.51
N HIS A 40 2.63 -7.28 11.30
CA HIS A 40 2.04 -6.32 10.38
C HIS A 40 1.64 -7.00 9.07
N PHE A 41 0.40 -6.78 8.66
CA PHE A 41 -0.13 -7.36 7.44
C PHE A 41 0.46 -6.70 6.19
N VAL A 42 0.89 -7.52 5.22
CA VAL A 42 1.36 -7.08 3.91
C VAL A 42 0.21 -7.17 2.92
N LEU A 43 -0.15 -8.40 2.53
CA LEU A 43 -1.24 -8.69 1.59
C LEU A 43 -1.60 -10.18 1.62
N ASN A 44 -2.71 -10.54 0.97
CA ASN A 44 -3.07 -11.92 0.67
C ASN A 44 -2.63 -12.28 -0.75
N LEU A 45 -1.73 -13.26 -0.88
CA LEU A 45 -1.33 -13.80 -2.18
C LEU A 45 -2.43 -14.73 -2.69
N ALA A 46 -3.08 -14.35 -3.78
CA ALA A 46 -3.98 -15.23 -4.52
C ALA A 46 -3.17 -16.24 -5.35
N SER A 47 -3.66 -17.47 -5.39
CA SER A 47 -3.13 -18.59 -6.17
C SER A 47 -4.26 -19.56 -6.50
N ASP A 48 -4.01 -20.49 -7.42
CA ASP A 48 -5.01 -21.45 -7.90
C ASP A 48 -6.21 -20.75 -8.55
N THR A 49 -5.96 -19.59 -9.17
CA THR A 49 -6.98 -18.81 -9.89
C THR A 49 -7.44 -19.50 -11.18
N GLY A 50 -6.69 -20.51 -11.63
CA GLY A 50 -6.82 -21.14 -12.95
C GLY A 50 -6.13 -20.36 -14.08
N TYR A 51 -5.48 -19.23 -13.77
CA TYR A 51 -4.74 -18.41 -14.72
C TYR A 51 -3.26 -18.35 -14.34
N VAL A 52 -2.45 -19.25 -14.92
CA VAL A 52 -1.03 -19.41 -14.58
C VAL A 52 -0.23 -18.11 -14.70
N THR A 53 -0.53 -17.28 -15.71
CA THR A 53 0.11 -15.98 -15.90
C THR A 53 -0.23 -15.02 -14.77
N GLU A 54 -1.49 -14.95 -14.34
CA GLU A 54 -1.92 -14.08 -13.25
C GLU A 54 -1.32 -14.51 -11.92
N ASP A 55 -1.35 -15.81 -11.61
CA ASP A 55 -0.70 -16.37 -10.41
C ASP A 55 0.81 -16.04 -10.38
N ARG A 56 1.47 -16.03 -11.54
CA ARG A 56 2.88 -15.64 -11.65
C ARG A 56 3.07 -14.14 -11.40
N GLU A 57 2.21 -13.29 -11.96
CA GLU A 57 2.27 -11.85 -11.72
C GLU A 57 1.98 -11.51 -10.25
N LYS A 58 1.01 -12.15 -9.60
CA LYS A 58 0.76 -11.96 -8.16
C LYS A 58 1.94 -12.35 -7.28
N ARG A 59 2.68 -13.41 -7.65
CA ARG A 59 3.94 -13.75 -6.97
C ARG A 59 5.03 -12.70 -7.19
N ARG A 60 5.14 -12.13 -8.40
CA ARG A 60 6.08 -11.05 -8.71
C ARG A 60 5.75 -9.76 -7.96
N GLU A 61 4.48 -9.38 -7.92
CA GLU A 61 3.97 -8.24 -7.14
C GLU A 61 4.34 -8.39 -5.66
N LEU A 62 4.06 -9.55 -5.06
CA LEU A 62 4.45 -9.82 -3.67
C LEU A 62 5.97 -9.71 -3.48
N ALA A 63 6.77 -10.34 -4.33
CA ALA A 63 8.22 -10.28 -4.22
C ALA A 63 8.75 -8.84 -4.29
N ALA A 64 8.17 -8.01 -5.16
CA ALA A 64 8.51 -6.59 -5.26
C ALA A 64 8.15 -5.81 -4.00
N LEU A 65 6.99 -6.10 -3.38
CA LEU A 65 6.57 -5.45 -2.13
C LEU A 65 7.46 -5.88 -0.95
N LEU A 66 7.81 -7.17 -0.85
CA LEU A 66 8.74 -7.66 0.16
C LEU A 66 10.16 -7.07 -0.01
N TYR A 67 10.59 -6.87 -1.26
CA TYR A 67 11.84 -6.16 -1.53
C TYR A 67 11.76 -4.70 -1.10
N GLN A 68 10.70 -3.98 -1.49
CA GLN A 68 10.50 -2.59 -1.08
C GLN A 68 10.43 -2.43 0.44
N LEU A 69 9.77 -3.35 1.14
CA LEU A 69 9.71 -3.37 2.59
C LEU A 69 11.13 -3.44 3.19
N ARG A 70 12.07 -4.18 2.56
CA ARG A 70 13.47 -4.27 3.01
C ARG A 70 14.20 -2.96 2.79
N GLU A 71 14.08 -2.38 1.60
CA GLU A 71 14.69 -1.11 1.24
C GLU A 71 14.22 0.03 2.16
N ASN A 72 12.92 0.06 2.45
CA ASN A 72 12.28 1.04 3.30
C ASN A 72 12.33 0.67 4.79
N LYS A 73 13.12 -0.34 5.18
CA LYS A 73 13.33 -0.69 6.59
C LYS A 73 12.04 -1.02 7.36
N GLY A 74 11.05 -1.60 6.69
CA GLY A 74 9.76 -1.95 7.28
C GLY A 74 8.79 -0.78 7.44
N SER A 75 9.12 0.41 6.94
CA SER A 75 8.33 1.62 7.24
C SER A 75 7.04 1.78 6.42
N TYR A 76 7.07 1.42 5.13
CA TYR A 76 5.91 1.44 4.25
C TYR A 76 6.11 0.55 3.01
N ILE A 77 5.01 0.22 2.35
CA ILE A 77 4.97 -0.35 0.99
C ILE A 77 4.08 0.50 0.08
N THR A 78 4.26 0.35 -1.23
CA THR A 78 3.49 1.02 -2.28
C THR A 78 2.73 0.00 -3.10
N LEU A 79 1.43 -0.10 -2.84
CA LEU A 79 0.55 -0.99 -3.59
C LEU A 79 0.32 -0.48 -5.01
N TYR A 80 0.18 0.84 -5.15
CA TYR A 80 0.03 1.48 -6.46
C TYR A 80 0.53 2.92 -6.40
N SER A 81 1.36 3.37 -7.33
CA SER A 81 1.73 4.77 -7.50
C SER A 81 2.63 4.93 -8.72
N ARG A 82 2.64 6.12 -9.34
CA ARG A 82 3.64 6.51 -10.34
C ARG A 82 5.05 6.59 -9.74
N LYS A 83 5.17 6.95 -8.46
CA LYS A 83 6.43 7.07 -7.72
C LYS A 83 6.43 6.07 -6.57
N LYS A 84 7.39 5.15 -6.55
CA LYS A 84 7.44 4.10 -5.53
C LYS A 84 7.96 4.60 -4.18
N MET A 85 8.84 5.60 -4.19
CA MET A 85 9.36 6.18 -2.96
C MET A 85 8.50 7.37 -2.54
N LEU A 86 8.13 7.42 -1.24
CA LEU A 86 7.34 8.53 -0.69
C LEU A 86 8.01 9.89 -0.90
N PRO A 87 9.33 10.07 -0.68
CA PRO A 87 9.98 11.36 -0.96
C PRO A 87 9.86 11.78 -2.42
N GLU A 88 10.12 10.87 -3.36
CA GLU A 88 10.00 11.15 -4.79
C GLU A 88 8.56 11.47 -5.21
N PHE A 89 7.57 10.84 -4.57
CA PHE A 89 6.17 11.15 -4.80
C PHE A 89 5.86 12.60 -4.43
N PHE A 90 6.26 13.03 -3.23
CA PHE A 90 5.99 14.40 -2.79
C PHE A 90 6.81 15.43 -3.57
N ASP A 91 8.07 15.15 -3.91
CA ASP A 91 8.87 16.00 -4.77
C ASP A 91 8.23 16.15 -6.15
N TRP A 92 7.73 15.07 -6.72
CA TRP A 92 7.03 15.10 -8.00
C TRP A 92 5.73 15.91 -7.93
N VAL A 93 4.87 15.66 -6.94
CA VAL A 93 3.62 16.43 -6.76
C VAL A 93 3.89 17.93 -6.57
N ARG A 94 4.91 18.29 -5.77
CA ARG A 94 5.30 19.69 -5.56
C ARG A 94 5.86 20.32 -6.82
N LYS A 95 6.80 19.66 -7.50
CA LYS A 95 7.47 20.17 -8.70
C LYS A 95 6.47 20.44 -9.83
N GLU A 96 5.53 19.53 -10.02
CA GLU A 96 4.51 19.65 -11.07
C GLU A 96 3.29 20.48 -10.62
N ASN A 97 3.28 20.99 -9.37
CA ASN A 97 2.22 21.80 -8.80
C ASN A 97 0.84 21.10 -8.79
N TYR A 98 0.84 19.78 -8.64
CA TYR A 98 -0.35 18.94 -8.66
C TYR A 98 -1.18 18.99 -7.37
N THR A 99 -2.44 18.61 -7.51
CA THR A 99 -3.46 18.60 -6.45
C THR A 99 -3.84 17.17 -6.09
N LEU A 100 -3.81 16.85 -4.80
CA LEU A 100 -4.35 15.59 -4.31
C LEU A 100 -5.86 15.70 -4.13
N GLU A 101 -6.60 14.76 -4.72
CA GLU A 101 -8.03 14.62 -4.53
C GLU A 101 -8.34 13.80 -3.28
N VAL A 102 -9.18 14.38 -2.42
CA VAL A 102 -9.64 13.76 -1.18
C VAL A 102 -11.04 13.23 -1.38
N HIS A 103 -11.18 11.90 -1.38
CA HIS A 103 -12.48 11.21 -1.47
C HIS A 103 -12.94 10.68 -0.11
N GLY A 104 -14.25 10.66 0.13
CA GLY A 104 -14.88 9.96 1.26
C GLY A 104 -14.24 10.28 2.62
N LYS A 105 -13.74 9.23 3.30
CA LYS A 105 -13.13 9.30 4.64
C LYS A 105 -11.82 10.11 4.71
N GLY A 106 -11.27 10.55 3.58
CA GLY A 106 -10.03 11.34 3.51
C GLY A 106 -8.93 10.63 2.73
N LEU A 107 -7.69 11.13 2.88
CA LEU A 107 -6.50 10.49 2.30
C LEU A 107 -5.97 9.32 3.15
N PHE A 108 -6.54 9.11 4.34
CA PHE A 108 -6.05 8.15 5.32
C PHE A 108 -7.18 7.24 5.81
N VAL A 109 -6.88 5.95 5.89
CA VAL A 109 -7.77 4.93 6.46
C VAL A 109 -7.06 4.23 7.62
N PHE A 110 -7.71 4.25 8.79
CA PHE A 110 -7.19 3.74 10.06
C PHE A 110 -7.95 2.48 10.53
N ASP A 111 -8.51 1.71 9.59
CA ASP A 111 -9.35 0.54 9.91
C ASP A 111 -8.53 -0.67 10.42
N ASN A 112 -7.20 -0.56 10.49
CA ASN A 112 -6.31 -1.59 11.03
C ASN A 112 -5.32 -0.99 12.04
N PRO A 113 -5.10 -1.60 13.21
CA PRO A 113 -4.17 -1.07 14.21
C PRO A 113 -2.69 -1.20 13.82
N SER A 114 -2.36 -2.09 12.90
CA SER A 114 -0.98 -2.40 12.50
C SER A 114 -0.47 -1.56 11.33
N PHE A 115 -1.32 -0.78 10.66
CA PHE A 115 -0.92 0.09 9.56
C PHE A 115 -1.96 1.19 9.26
N VAL A 116 -1.54 2.22 8.55
CA VAL A 116 -2.40 3.28 8.00
C VAL A 116 -2.28 3.27 6.48
N ASP A 117 -3.41 3.20 5.80
CA ASP A 117 -3.44 3.29 4.34
C ASP A 117 -3.53 4.77 3.93
N PHE A 118 -2.53 5.25 3.18
CA PHE A 118 -2.46 6.58 2.57
C PHE A 118 -2.70 6.47 1.07
N HIS A 119 -3.87 6.89 0.61
CA HIS A 119 -4.28 6.73 -0.79
C HIS A 119 -5.19 7.86 -1.28
N GLY A 120 -5.27 8.02 -2.59
CA GLY A 120 -6.06 9.06 -3.23
C GLY A 120 -5.77 9.16 -4.73
N ASN A 121 -6.22 10.23 -5.36
CA ASN A 121 -5.96 10.52 -6.76
C ASN A 121 -5.19 11.83 -6.91
N ILE A 122 -4.43 11.95 -8.00
CA ILE A 122 -3.89 13.22 -8.48
C ILE A 122 -4.82 13.75 -9.55
N VAL A 123 -5.37 14.94 -9.33
CA VAL A 123 -6.43 15.53 -10.16
C VAL A 123 -5.96 15.70 -11.61
N GLU A 124 -4.85 16.40 -11.79
CA GLU A 124 -4.35 16.82 -13.09
C GLU A 124 -3.85 15.65 -13.94
N TYR A 125 -3.50 14.54 -13.30
CA TYR A 125 -2.93 13.36 -13.95
C TYR A 125 -3.88 12.17 -13.95
N SER A 126 -5.06 12.29 -13.31
CA SER A 126 -6.04 11.21 -13.10
C SER A 126 -5.40 9.90 -12.64
N ALA A 127 -4.39 10.01 -11.77
CA ALA A 127 -3.58 8.88 -11.34
C ALA A 127 -3.79 8.58 -9.86
N THR A 128 -4.17 7.34 -9.57
CA THR A 128 -4.28 6.85 -8.20
C THR A 128 -2.91 6.65 -7.57
N PHE A 129 -2.84 6.80 -6.25
CA PHE A 129 -1.73 6.34 -5.44
C PHE A 129 -2.27 5.64 -4.19
N PHE A 130 -1.48 4.70 -3.68
CA PHE A 130 -1.78 3.89 -2.51
C PHE A 130 -0.46 3.41 -1.88
N TYR A 131 -0.16 3.97 -0.72
CA TYR A 131 0.88 3.53 0.20
C TYR A 131 0.25 2.96 1.46
N ARG A 132 0.86 1.90 2.02
CA ARG A 132 0.54 1.39 3.35
C ARG A 132 1.69 1.69 4.28
N ILE A 133 1.42 2.42 5.35
CA ILE A 133 2.39 2.95 6.31
C ILE A 133 2.33 2.14 7.60
N TYR A 134 3.46 1.63 8.06
CA TYR A 134 3.56 0.79 9.26
C TYR A 134 4.09 1.55 10.47
N THR A 135 4.89 2.60 10.26
CA THR A 135 5.55 3.31 11.37
C THR A 135 4.98 4.71 11.57
N ARG A 136 4.91 5.11 12.85
CA ARG A 136 4.50 6.45 13.25
C ARG A 136 5.39 7.54 12.64
N GLU A 137 6.70 7.33 12.60
CA GLU A 137 7.66 8.27 12.01
C GLU A 137 7.35 8.55 10.53
N THR A 138 7.01 7.52 9.76
CA THR A 138 6.65 7.69 8.35
C THR A 138 5.30 8.37 8.18
N LEU A 139 4.35 8.09 9.07
CA LEU A 139 3.07 8.78 9.08
C LEU A 139 3.23 10.27 9.39
N GLU A 140 4.04 10.63 10.38
CA GLU A 140 4.37 12.01 10.73
C GLU A 140 5.09 12.72 9.58
N TYR A 141 6.01 12.03 8.89
CA TYR A 141 6.63 12.51 7.66
C TYR A 141 5.58 12.83 6.59
N VAL A 142 4.66 11.92 6.29
CA VAL A 142 3.58 12.14 5.32
C VAL A 142 2.73 13.36 5.71
N PHE A 143 2.34 13.50 6.98
CA PHE A 143 1.59 14.67 7.44
C PHE A 143 2.37 15.97 7.24
N SER A 144 3.69 15.97 7.48
CA SER A 144 4.55 17.14 7.26
C SER A 144 4.53 17.57 5.79
N GLN A 145 4.62 16.62 4.85
CA GLN A 145 4.63 16.89 3.42
C GLN A 145 3.29 17.45 2.94
N LEU A 146 2.17 16.91 3.45
CA LEU A 146 0.83 17.37 3.08
C LEU A 146 0.54 18.82 3.47
N ARG A 147 1.27 19.42 4.42
CA ARG A 147 1.15 20.85 4.75
C ARG A 147 1.55 21.76 3.58
N THR A 148 2.35 21.24 2.66
CA THR A 148 2.89 21.99 1.51
C THR A 148 2.23 21.64 0.18
N ILE A 149 1.22 20.77 0.19
CA ILE A 149 0.60 20.22 -1.02
C ILE A 149 -0.87 20.61 -1.10
N LYS A 150 -1.29 21.02 -2.30
CA LYS A 150 -2.68 21.35 -2.61
C LYS A 150 -3.57 20.13 -2.47
N ARG A 151 -4.73 20.34 -1.88
CA ARG A 151 -5.75 19.30 -1.68
C ARG A 151 -7.10 19.87 -2.05
N GLN A 152 -7.90 19.09 -2.75
CA GLN A 152 -9.31 19.41 -3.00
C GLN A 152 -10.20 18.27 -2.56
N LYS A 153 -11.38 18.59 -2.04
CA LYS A 153 -12.41 17.57 -1.81
C LYS A 153 -13.02 17.19 -3.16
N SER A 154 -13.24 15.91 -3.37
CA SER A 154 -14.04 15.45 -4.49
C SER A 154 -15.44 16.06 -4.38
N LEU A 155 -15.89 16.75 -5.42
CA LEU A 155 -17.27 17.22 -5.50
C LEU A 155 -18.13 15.97 -5.66
N ALA A 156 -18.89 15.62 -4.63
CA ALA A 156 -19.87 14.56 -4.74
C ALA A 156 -20.75 14.88 -5.96
N SER A 157 -20.77 13.98 -6.95
CA SER A 157 -21.81 13.99 -7.96
C SER A 157 -23.09 13.69 -7.20
N SER A 158 -23.89 14.71 -6.90
CA SER A 158 -25.27 14.53 -6.46
C SER A 158 -26.00 13.82 -7.60
N GLN A 159 -26.14 12.50 -7.49
CA GLN A 159 -27.08 11.69 -8.27
C GLN A 159 -27.83 10.80 -7.29
#